data_AF-D9TKX5-F1
#
_entry.id   AF-D9TKX5-F1
#
_cell.length_a   1.000
_cell.length_b   1.000
_cell.length_c   1.000
_cell.angle_alpha   90.00
_cell.angle_beta   90.00
_cell.angle_gamma   90.00
#
_symmetry.space_group_name_H-M   'P 1'
#
loop_
_entity.id
_entity.type
_entity.pdbx_description
1 polymer ?
#
loop_
_entity_poly.entity_id
_entity_poly.type
_entity_poly.pdbx_seq_one_letter_code
_entity_poly.pdbx_strand_id
1 'polypeptide(L)'
;MNDRKIFSLIISLITILILCSTIIIAINVKSNQQLDNEQEIKKTVIGALELEKEMLCYPAEYTKSPDIQIPQEVVNKKLKEISQACEKYYSNKYGWMANRLEVYKNAVLADAYPSSFKPVEHKMTDIKFLEIKIDGDKATVVVDVFGEYKSVGLAFDSDKIPPSELNEISNAKGYKMSPEEQKRYIEKAEKLPKKIREYKVKFGERYGFNLTKENGEWKITSETFNFLPGYEP
;
A
#
# COMPACT_ATOMS: atom_id res chain seq x y z
N MET A 1 46.69 16.21 -58.60
CA MET A 1 45.24 16.19 -58.32
C MET A 1 44.92 15.00 -57.42
N ASN A 2 45.41 14.98 -56.17
CA ASN A 2 45.16 13.85 -55.24
C ASN A 2 44.98 14.31 -53.78
N ASP A 3 45.76 15.27 -53.30
CA ASP A 3 45.74 15.60 -51.86
C ASP A 3 44.45 16.28 -51.39
N ARG A 4 43.87 17.21 -52.16
CA ARG A 4 42.58 17.85 -51.80
C ARG A 4 41.40 16.87 -51.73
N LYS A 5 41.38 15.84 -52.60
CA LYS A 5 40.32 14.82 -52.58
C LYS A 5 40.49 13.88 -51.40
N ILE A 6 41.73 13.48 -51.09
CA ILE A 6 42.07 12.67 -49.91
C ILE A 6 41.74 13.44 -48.63
N PHE A 7 42.12 14.72 -48.53
CA PHE A 7 41.84 15.57 -47.37
C PHE A 7 40.33 15.77 -47.15
N SER A 8 39.56 15.98 -48.23
CA SER A 8 38.09 16.06 -48.17
C SER A 8 37.45 14.74 -47.74
N LEU A 9 38.00 13.61 -48.17
CA LEU A 9 37.55 12.27 -47.77
C LEU A 9 37.81 12.01 -46.28
N ILE A 10 38.97 12.40 -45.78
CA ILE A 10 39.35 12.27 -44.37
C ILE A 10 38.43 13.12 -43.48
N ILE A 11 38.18 14.38 -43.86
CA ILE A 11 37.27 15.26 -43.11
C ILE A 11 35.85 14.67 -43.07
N SER A 12 35.35 14.19 -44.22
CA SER A 12 34.03 13.55 -44.30
C SER A 12 33.93 12.32 -43.38
N LEU A 13 34.97 11.48 -43.37
CA LEU A 13 35.03 10.30 -42.51
C LEU A 13 35.02 10.66 -41.01
N ILE A 14 35.76 11.71 -40.63
CA ILE A 14 35.81 12.22 -39.25
C ILE A 14 34.44 12.74 -38.82
N THR A 15 33.75 13.51 -39.67
CA THR A 15 32.39 13.99 -39.35
C THR A 15 31.39 12.85 -39.18
N ILE A 16 31.48 11.79 -40.00
CA ILE A 16 30.61 10.60 -39.85
C ILE A 16 30.90 9.88 -38.55
N LEU A 17 32.18 9.71 -38.18
CA LEU A 17 32.58 9.07 -36.92
C LEU A 17 32.09 9.85 -35.69
N ILE A 18 32.15 11.19 -35.72
CA ILE A 18 31.62 12.05 -34.65
C ILE A 18 30.10 11.94 -34.57
N LEU A 19 29.40 11.90 -35.70
CA LEU A 19 27.95 11.74 -35.73
C LEU A 19 27.52 10.36 -35.18
N CYS A 20 28.22 9.29 -35.58
CA CYS A 20 27.95 7.94 -35.08
C CYS A 20 28.23 7.81 -33.58
N SER A 21 29.33 8.39 -33.08
CA SER A 21 29.67 8.33 -31.64
C SER A 21 28.67 9.10 -30.79
N THR A 22 28.22 10.28 -31.23
CA THR A 22 27.18 11.06 -30.52
C THR A 22 25.84 10.33 -30.49
N ILE A 23 25.45 9.65 -31.58
CA ILE A 23 24.24 8.81 -31.61
C ILE A 23 24.36 7.64 -30.63
N ILE A 24 25.49 6.92 -30.62
CA ILE A 24 25.70 5.78 -29.70
C ILE A 24 25.68 6.24 -28.24
N ILE A 25 26.33 7.36 -27.92
CA ILE A 25 26.29 7.95 -26.57
C ILE A 25 24.86 8.35 -26.20
N ALA A 26 24.12 9.00 -27.11
CA ALA A 26 22.74 9.39 -26.85
C ALA A 26 21.82 8.18 -26.61
N ILE A 27 22.00 7.09 -27.36
CA ILE A 27 21.25 5.83 -27.16
C ILE A 27 21.59 5.22 -25.80
N ASN A 28 22.88 5.12 -25.45
CA ASN A 28 23.30 4.58 -24.16
C ASN A 28 22.82 5.43 -22.98
N VAL A 29 22.90 6.75 -23.08
CA VAL A 29 22.41 7.68 -22.05
C VAL A 29 20.89 7.52 -21.89
N LYS A 30 20.13 7.45 -23.00
CA LYS A 30 18.68 7.24 -22.95
C LYS A 30 18.31 5.88 -22.34
N SER A 31 19.04 4.82 -22.69
CA SER A 31 18.84 3.48 -22.12
C SER A 31 19.12 3.44 -20.61
N ASN A 32 20.22 4.05 -20.16
CA ASN A 32 20.57 4.09 -18.74
C ASN A 32 19.57 4.95 -17.96
N GLN A 33 19.19 6.11 -18.49
CA GLN A 33 18.19 6.97 -17.88
C GLN A 33 16.82 6.28 -17.75
N GLN A 34 16.44 5.46 -18.74
CA GLN A 34 15.21 4.67 -18.66
C GLN A 34 15.30 3.61 -17.55
N LEU A 35 16.41 2.87 -17.45
CA LEU A 35 16.63 1.88 -16.39
C LEU A 35 16.62 2.53 -15.00
N ASP A 36 17.29 3.67 -14.83
CA ASP A 36 17.32 4.41 -13.56
C ASP A 36 15.91 4.88 -13.16
N ASN A 37 15.14 5.41 -14.12
CA ASN A 37 13.75 5.81 -13.88
C ASN A 37 12.87 4.60 -13.51
N GLU A 38 13.00 3.46 -14.20
CA GLU A 38 12.23 2.26 -13.88
C GLU A 38 12.52 1.77 -12.46
N GLN A 39 13.79 1.77 -12.03
CA GLN A 39 14.19 1.40 -10.68
C GLN A 39 13.63 2.37 -9.63
N GLU A 40 13.70 3.67 -9.88
CA GLU A 40 13.19 4.70 -8.98
C GLU A 40 11.66 4.66 -8.86
N ILE A 41 10.95 4.49 -9.98
CA ILE A 41 9.49 4.30 -10.01
C ILE A 41 9.11 3.05 -9.22
N LYS A 42 9.81 1.93 -9.44
CA LYS A 42 9.56 0.68 -8.71
C LYS A 42 9.75 0.89 -7.20
N LYS A 43 10.82 1.56 -6.78
CA LYS A 43 11.08 1.87 -5.37
C LYS A 43 9.98 2.77 -4.77
N THR A 44 9.50 3.73 -5.54
CA THR A 44 8.42 4.65 -5.13
C THR A 44 7.10 3.91 -4.95
N VAL A 45 6.71 3.09 -5.93
CA VAL A 45 5.46 2.31 -5.89
C VAL A 45 5.50 1.26 -4.80
N ILE A 46 6.58 0.49 -4.67
CA ILE A 46 6.72 -0.51 -3.61
C ILE A 46 6.70 0.16 -2.23
N GLY A 47 7.42 1.27 -2.06
CA GLY A 47 7.43 2.01 -0.80
C GLY A 47 6.06 2.58 -0.41
N ALA A 48 5.26 3.00 -1.38
CA ALA A 48 3.88 3.43 -1.15
C ALA A 48 2.95 2.27 -0.75
N LEU A 49 3.10 1.10 -1.37
CA LEU A 49 2.38 -0.12 -1.01
C LEU A 49 2.76 -0.64 0.38
N GLU A 50 4.04 -0.59 0.74
CA GLU A 50 4.54 -0.94 2.08
C GLU A 50 4.01 0.01 3.15
N LEU A 51 3.85 1.30 2.85
CA LEU A 51 3.21 2.26 3.76
C LEU A 51 1.75 1.85 4.05
N GLU A 52 0.99 1.46 3.04
CA GLU A 52 -0.39 0.99 3.22
C GLU A 52 -0.48 -0.31 4.01
N LYS A 53 0.48 -1.21 3.79
CA LYS A 53 0.41 -2.57 4.32
C LYS A 53 1.07 -2.68 5.67
N GLU A 54 2.33 -2.30 5.79
CA GLU A 54 3.14 -2.64 6.95
C GLU A 54 3.20 -1.51 7.99
N MET A 55 3.16 -0.25 7.54
CA MET A 55 3.36 0.87 8.46
C MET A 55 2.16 1.11 9.38
N LEU A 56 0.96 0.61 9.06
CA LEU A 56 -0.25 0.80 9.87
C LEU A 56 -0.29 -0.08 11.13
N CYS A 57 0.48 -1.19 11.18
CA CYS A 57 0.50 -2.06 12.36
C CYS A 57 1.29 -1.44 13.52
N TYR A 58 0.72 -1.52 14.73
CA TYR A 58 1.41 -1.15 15.97
C TYR A 58 2.39 -2.23 16.43
N PRO A 59 3.37 -1.87 17.30
CA PRO A 59 4.28 -2.85 17.90
C PRO A 59 3.55 -4.02 18.56
N ALA A 60 4.17 -5.20 18.52
CA ALA A 60 3.55 -6.47 18.89
C ALA A 60 3.03 -6.50 20.33
N GLU A 61 3.62 -5.73 21.25
CA GLU A 61 3.15 -5.57 22.62
C GLU A 61 1.75 -4.92 22.72
N TYR A 62 1.35 -4.13 21.73
CA TYR A 62 0.06 -3.44 21.70
C TYR A 62 -1.00 -4.15 20.87
N THR A 63 -0.63 -5.17 20.10
CA THR A 63 -1.55 -5.86 19.17
C THR A 63 -1.93 -7.27 19.62
N LYS A 64 -1.51 -7.73 20.81
CA LYS A 64 -1.82 -9.09 21.31
C LYS A 64 -3.28 -9.28 21.75
N SER A 65 -3.97 -8.20 22.11
CA SER A 65 -5.37 -8.23 22.53
C SER A 65 -6.03 -6.89 22.18
N PRO A 66 -7.32 -6.90 21.78
CA PRO A 66 -8.07 -5.67 21.53
C PRO A 66 -8.23 -4.75 22.74
N ASP A 67 -8.10 -5.28 23.95
CA ASP A 67 -8.23 -4.51 25.20
C ASP A 67 -6.96 -3.71 25.56
N ILE A 68 -5.85 -3.91 24.85
CA ILE A 68 -4.61 -3.19 25.11
C ILE A 68 -4.73 -1.76 24.57
N GLN A 69 -4.63 -0.79 25.47
CA GLN A 69 -4.57 0.62 25.11
C GLN A 69 -3.20 0.98 24.55
N ILE A 70 -3.19 1.71 23.45
CA ILE A 70 -1.97 2.18 22.82
C ILE A 70 -1.61 3.55 23.39
N PRO A 71 -0.39 3.73 23.97
CA PRO A 71 0.03 5.02 24.49
C PRO A 71 -0.01 6.11 23.42
N GLN A 72 -0.48 7.30 23.78
CA GLN A 72 -0.61 8.43 22.84
C GLN A 72 0.73 8.81 22.19
N GLU A 73 1.84 8.64 22.88
CA GLU A 73 3.19 8.86 22.34
C GLU A 73 3.52 7.92 21.17
N VAL A 74 3.07 6.66 21.24
CA VAL A 74 3.23 5.66 20.16
C VAL A 74 2.36 6.03 18.98
N VAL A 75 1.11 6.46 19.24
CA VAL A 75 0.20 6.97 18.21
C VAL A 75 0.79 8.20 17.51
N ASN A 76 1.28 9.17 18.26
CA ASN A 76 1.88 10.40 17.71
C ASN A 76 3.14 10.10 16.89
N LYS A 77 4.00 9.19 17.36
CA LYS A 77 5.17 8.73 16.60
C LYS A 77 4.74 8.14 15.26
N LYS A 78 3.72 7.28 15.27
CA LYS A 78 3.20 6.64 14.07
C LYS A 78 2.60 7.64 13.07
N LEU A 79 1.81 8.60 13.54
CA LEU A 79 1.25 9.68 12.70
C LEU A 79 2.36 10.52 12.04
N LYS A 80 3.47 10.75 12.73
CA LYS A 80 4.64 11.44 12.18
C LYS A 80 5.34 10.61 11.10
N GLU A 81 5.58 9.33 11.34
CA GLU A 81 6.17 8.39 10.36
C GLU A 81 5.36 8.38 9.06
N ILE A 82 4.04 8.29 9.16
CA ILE A 82 3.13 8.31 8.00
C ILE A 82 3.18 9.64 7.26
N SER A 83 3.21 10.76 7.97
CA SER A 83 3.29 12.07 7.33
C SER A 83 4.56 12.19 6.48
N GLN A 84 5.72 11.78 7.03
CA GLN A 84 7.00 11.79 6.32
C GLN A 84 7.02 10.82 5.13
N ALA A 85 6.43 9.63 5.29
CA ALA A 85 6.33 8.66 4.20
C ALA A 85 5.40 9.17 3.07
N CYS A 86 4.31 9.86 3.41
CA CYS A 86 3.42 10.43 2.42
C CYS A 86 4.11 11.50 1.57
N GLU A 87 4.85 12.42 2.20
CA GLU A 87 5.66 13.44 1.51
C GLU A 87 6.72 12.81 0.59
N LYS A 88 7.25 11.65 0.98
CA LYS A 88 8.25 10.92 0.21
C LYS A 88 7.68 10.30 -1.07
N TYR A 89 6.48 9.73 -1.05
CA TYR A 89 5.97 8.94 -2.19
C TYR A 89 4.87 9.62 -3.00
N TYR A 90 4.10 10.53 -2.41
CA TYR A 90 2.95 11.16 -3.06
C TYR A 90 3.22 12.62 -3.43
N SER A 91 2.63 13.04 -4.56
CA SER A 91 2.69 14.41 -5.07
C SER A 91 1.61 15.28 -4.42
N ASN A 92 1.93 16.56 -4.23
CA ASN A 92 0.96 17.58 -3.83
C ASN A 92 -0.02 17.96 -4.97
N LYS A 93 0.28 17.58 -6.21
CA LYS A 93 -0.61 17.83 -7.36
C LYS A 93 -1.96 17.16 -7.14
N TYR A 94 -3.00 17.86 -7.58
CA TYR A 94 -4.40 17.39 -7.49
C TYR A 94 -4.86 17.06 -6.05
N GLY A 95 -4.11 17.49 -5.02
CA GLY A 95 -4.42 17.18 -3.63
C GLY A 95 -4.15 15.73 -3.21
N TRP A 96 -3.43 14.95 -4.03
CA TRP A 96 -3.31 13.50 -3.82
C TRP A 96 -2.57 13.13 -2.53
N MET A 97 -1.43 13.79 -2.24
CA MET A 97 -0.72 13.58 -0.97
C MET A 97 -1.60 13.87 0.25
N ALA A 98 -2.35 14.98 0.24
CA ALA A 98 -3.22 15.36 1.34
C ALA A 98 -4.33 14.33 1.56
N ASN A 99 -4.94 13.85 0.47
CA ASN A 99 -5.95 12.79 0.51
C ASN A 99 -5.39 11.49 1.12
N ARG A 100 -4.24 11.00 0.65
CA ARG A 100 -3.63 9.78 1.19
C ARG A 100 -3.21 9.93 2.64
N LEU A 101 -2.66 11.08 3.01
CA LEU A 101 -2.30 11.37 4.40
C LEU A 101 -3.51 11.29 5.33
N GLU A 102 -4.66 11.83 4.91
CA GLU A 102 -5.91 11.76 5.69
C GLU A 102 -6.38 10.32 5.86
N VAL A 103 -6.41 9.53 4.78
CA VAL A 103 -6.78 8.11 4.81
C VAL A 103 -5.93 7.33 5.82
N TYR A 104 -4.60 7.48 5.75
CA TYR A 104 -3.71 6.76 6.66
C TYR A 104 -3.78 7.25 8.11
N LYS A 105 -3.97 8.55 8.34
CA LYS A 105 -4.20 9.08 9.70
C LYS A 105 -5.47 8.49 10.30
N ASN A 106 -6.54 8.40 9.52
CA ASN A 106 -7.80 7.82 9.97
C ASN A 106 -7.64 6.33 10.30
N ALA A 107 -6.89 5.57 9.49
CA ALA A 107 -6.58 4.17 9.78
C ALA A 107 -5.81 4.00 11.09
N VAL A 108 -4.73 4.77 11.30
CA VAL A 108 -3.94 4.74 12.54
C VAL A 108 -4.79 5.07 13.77
N LEU A 109 -5.63 6.09 13.69
CA LEU A 109 -6.49 6.46 14.79
C LEU A 109 -7.55 5.38 15.05
N ALA A 110 -8.17 4.82 14.01
CA ALA A 110 -9.12 3.72 14.14
C ALA A 110 -8.51 2.50 14.86
N ASP A 111 -7.26 2.17 14.55
CA ASP A 111 -6.53 1.06 15.16
C ASP A 111 -5.99 1.37 16.57
N ALA A 112 -5.78 2.65 16.91
CA ALA A 112 -5.33 3.08 18.24
C ALA A 112 -6.43 2.91 19.31
N TYR A 113 -7.68 3.18 18.95
CA TYR A 113 -8.79 3.20 19.90
C TYR A 113 -9.42 1.81 20.10
N PRO A 114 -10.23 1.61 21.15
CA PRO A 114 -10.87 0.33 21.44
C PRO A 114 -11.71 -0.15 20.25
N SER A 115 -11.39 -1.35 19.77
CA SER A 115 -12.03 -2.00 18.63
C SER A 115 -12.23 -3.47 18.97
N SER A 116 -13.14 -4.17 18.30
CA SER A 116 -13.32 -5.62 18.53
C SER A 116 -12.19 -6.46 17.91
N PHE A 117 -11.34 -5.84 17.09
CA PHE A 117 -10.24 -6.46 16.35
C PHE A 117 -9.01 -5.55 16.33
N LYS A 118 -7.82 -6.12 16.46
CA LYS A 118 -6.54 -5.43 16.27
C LYS A 118 -5.77 -6.05 15.11
N PRO A 119 -5.34 -5.26 14.12
CA PRO A 119 -4.36 -5.70 13.14
C PRO A 119 -3.06 -6.11 13.84
N VAL A 120 -2.52 -7.26 13.49
CA VAL A 120 -1.26 -7.78 14.02
C VAL A 120 -0.18 -7.74 12.96
N GLU A 121 -0.53 -8.14 11.74
CA GLU A 121 0.40 -8.20 10.61
C GLU A 121 -0.40 -7.90 9.35
N HIS A 122 0.13 -7.00 8.53
CA HIS A 122 -0.39 -6.77 7.20
C HIS A 122 0.83 -6.61 6.30
N LYS A 123 1.11 -7.62 5.47
CA LYS A 123 2.35 -7.66 4.71
C LYS A 123 2.13 -8.10 3.29
N MET A 124 2.92 -7.52 2.40
CA MET A 124 3.03 -7.98 1.02
C MET A 124 4.02 -9.15 0.99
N THR A 125 3.58 -10.30 0.48
CA THR A 125 4.43 -11.49 0.35
C THR A 125 4.98 -11.67 -1.04
N ASP A 126 4.30 -11.14 -2.06
CA ASP A 126 4.67 -11.36 -3.46
C ASP A 126 4.15 -10.25 -4.39
N ILE A 127 4.88 -10.02 -5.48
CA ILE A 127 4.47 -9.17 -6.62
C ILE A 127 4.59 -10.02 -7.87
N LYS A 128 3.45 -10.46 -8.42
CA LYS A 128 3.44 -11.36 -9.59
C LYS A 128 3.42 -10.63 -10.92
N PHE A 129 3.01 -9.36 -10.91
CA PHE A 129 2.94 -8.53 -12.09
C PHE A 129 3.35 -7.11 -11.74
N LEU A 130 4.22 -6.52 -12.56
CA LEU A 130 4.63 -5.11 -12.47
C LEU A 130 4.95 -4.63 -13.88
N GLU A 131 4.10 -3.75 -14.41
CA GLU A 131 4.31 -3.09 -15.70
C GLU A 131 4.52 -1.59 -15.45
N ILE A 132 5.60 -1.04 -16.01
CA ILE A 132 5.94 0.38 -15.93
C ILE A 132 5.98 0.93 -17.36
N LYS A 133 5.26 2.02 -17.61
CA LYS A 133 5.32 2.78 -18.86
C LYS A 133 5.76 4.20 -18.56
N ILE A 134 6.84 4.66 -19.19
CA ILE A 134 7.41 5.99 -18.98
C ILE A 134 7.23 6.79 -20.25
N ASP A 135 6.70 8.00 -20.11
CA ASP A 135 6.56 9.00 -21.17
C ASP A 135 7.07 10.36 -20.66
N GLY A 136 8.34 10.64 -20.95
CA GLY A 136 9.03 11.82 -20.43
C GLY A 136 9.04 11.86 -18.90
N ASP A 137 8.44 12.92 -18.34
CA ASP A 137 8.32 13.13 -16.89
C ASP A 137 7.04 12.52 -16.30
N LYS A 138 6.34 11.65 -17.04
CA LYS A 138 5.15 10.94 -16.58
C LYS A 138 5.38 9.43 -16.65
N ALA A 139 4.71 8.71 -15.76
CA ALA A 139 4.70 7.25 -15.82
C ALA A 139 3.36 6.69 -15.37
N THR A 140 3.02 5.51 -15.88
CA THR A 140 1.91 4.68 -15.40
C THR A 140 2.46 3.35 -14.92
N VAL A 141 1.97 2.87 -13.79
CA VAL A 141 2.35 1.56 -13.24
C VAL A 141 1.11 0.74 -12.99
N VAL A 142 1.13 -0.54 -13.38
CA VAL A 142 0.14 -1.53 -12.96
C VAL A 142 0.87 -2.63 -12.21
N VAL A 143 0.37 -2.98 -11.02
CA VAL A 143 1.02 -3.95 -10.15
C VAL A 143 -0.01 -4.86 -9.47
N ASP A 144 0.28 -6.16 -9.47
CA ASP A 144 -0.49 -7.17 -8.75
C ASP A 144 0.30 -7.63 -7.54
N VAL A 145 -0.29 -7.43 -6.37
CA VAL A 145 0.31 -7.68 -5.07
C VAL A 145 -0.49 -8.73 -4.32
N PHE A 146 0.23 -9.64 -3.67
CA PHE A 146 -0.35 -10.68 -2.84
C PHE A 146 0.24 -10.59 -1.45
N GLY A 147 -0.55 -10.97 -0.46
CA GLY A 147 -0.08 -10.94 0.90
C GLY A 147 -1.01 -11.60 1.90
N GLU A 148 -0.71 -11.34 3.16
CA GLU A 148 -1.44 -11.87 4.30
C GLU A 148 -1.80 -10.73 5.25
N TYR A 149 -3.03 -10.78 5.73
CA TYR A 149 -3.51 -9.94 6.82
C TYR A 149 -3.86 -10.84 8.00
N LYS A 150 -3.33 -10.49 9.16
CA LYS A 150 -3.60 -11.14 10.43
C LYS A 150 -4.14 -10.12 11.42
N SER A 151 -5.15 -10.53 12.16
CA SER A 151 -5.69 -9.76 13.27
C SER A 151 -6.03 -10.66 14.44
N VAL A 152 -6.10 -10.08 15.63
CA VAL A 152 -6.70 -10.72 16.80
C VAL A 152 -8.01 -10.04 17.13
N GLY A 153 -9.00 -10.80 17.56
CA GLY A 153 -10.28 -10.26 17.99
C GLY A 153 -10.85 -11.03 19.17
N LEU A 154 -11.83 -10.42 19.83
CA LEU A 154 -12.60 -11.09 20.88
C LEU A 154 -13.75 -11.87 20.24
N ALA A 155 -13.71 -13.20 20.37
CA ALA A 155 -14.78 -14.09 19.95
C ALA A 155 -15.48 -14.69 21.18
N PHE A 156 -16.73 -15.11 21.03
CA PHE A 156 -17.41 -15.88 22.08
C PHE A 156 -16.64 -17.15 22.42
N ASP A 157 -16.46 -17.41 23.72
CA ASP A 157 -15.87 -18.65 24.20
C ASP A 157 -16.93 -19.74 24.24
N SER A 158 -17.18 -20.36 23.08
CA SER A 158 -18.21 -21.40 22.89
C SER A 158 -18.13 -22.54 23.91
N ASP A 159 -16.95 -22.80 24.46
CA ASP A 159 -16.70 -23.88 25.42
C ASP A 159 -17.23 -23.52 26.83
N LYS A 160 -17.50 -22.24 27.09
CA LYS A 160 -18.03 -21.71 28.35
C LYS A 160 -19.46 -21.18 28.23
N ILE A 161 -20.07 -21.26 27.06
CA ILE A 161 -21.44 -20.79 26.81
C ILE A 161 -22.36 -22.00 26.67
N PRO A 162 -23.49 -22.07 27.41
CA PRO A 162 -24.47 -23.12 27.23
C PRO A 162 -24.96 -23.21 25.77
N PRO A 163 -25.15 -24.41 25.18
CA PRO A 163 -25.55 -24.56 23.79
C PRO A 163 -26.85 -23.83 23.41
N SER A 164 -27.82 -23.77 24.31
CA SER A 164 -29.09 -23.04 24.10
C SER A 164 -28.87 -21.55 23.91
N GLU A 165 -27.98 -20.96 24.71
CA GLU A 165 -27.64 -19.54 24.65
C GLU A 165 -26.78 -19.23 23.42
N LEU A 166 -25.79 -20.07 23.11
CA LEU A 166 -24.98 -19.93 21.90
C LEU A 166 -25.82 -20.01 20.62
N ASN A 167 -26.83 -20.88 20.59
CA ASN A 167 -27.72 -21.06 19.46
C ASN A 167 -28.68 -19.87 19.26
N GLU A 168 -29.14 -19.26 20.35
CA GLU A 168 -29.95 -18.03 20.31
C GLU A 168 -29.15 -16.87 19.67
N ILE A 169 -27.87 -16.75 20.03
CA ILE A 169 -26.96 -15.70 19.55
C ILE A 169 -26.56 -15.93 18.10
N SER A 170 -26.18 -17.16 17.76
CA SER A 170 -25.71 -17.49 16.41
C SER A 170 -26.80 -17.36 15.34
N ASN A 171 -28.08 -17.51 15.73
CA ASN A 171 -29.22 -17.38 14.83
C ASN A 171 -29.92 -16.02 14.89
N ALA A 172 -29.42 -15.11 15.72
CA ALA A 172 -30.03 -13.79 15.90
C ALA A 172 -29.92 -12.98 14.61
N LYS A 173 -31.05 -12.73 13.94
CA LYS A 173 -31.11 -11.89 12.75
C LYS A 173 -31.23 -10.43 13.18
N GLY A 174 -30.12 -9.80 13.52
CA GLY A 174 -30.07 -8.44 14.08
C GLY A 174 -30.84 -7.38 13.27
N TYR A 175 -30.93 -7.53 11.95
CA TYR A 175 -31.70 -6.63 11.07
C TYR A 175 -33.24 -6.79 11.15
N LYS A 176 -33.74 -7.83 11.83
CA LYS A 176 -35.17 -8.09 12.04
C LYS A 176 -35.64 -7.78 13.47
N MET A 177 -34.74 -7.32 14.33
CA MET A 177 -35.06 -6.96 15.70
C MET A 177 -35.60 -5.54 15.78
N SER A 178 -36.55 -5.31 16.68
CA SER A 178 -36.88 -3.96 17.14
C SER A 178 -35.67 -3.33 17.86
N PRO A 179 -35.59 -1.98 17.97
CA PRO A 179 -34.51 -1.31 18.71
C PRO A 179 -34.34 -1.82 20.14
N GLU A 180 -35.44 -2.11 20.85
CA GLU A 180 -35.42 -2.62 22.21
C GLU A 180 -34.87 -4.06 22.28
N GLU A 181 -35.22 -4.91 21.31
CA GLU A 181 -34.68 -6.26 21.20
C GLU A 181 -33.19 -6.24 20.86
N GLN A 182 -32.78 -5.37 19.95
CA GLN A 182 -31.38 -5.20 19.59
C GLN A 182 -30.55 -4.71 20.79
N LYS A 183 -31.08 -3.76 21.57
CA LYS A 183 -30.42 -3.29 22.79
C LYS A 183 -30.25 -4.42 23.81
N ARG A 184 -31.31 -5.18 24.10
CA ARG A 184 -31.24 -6.33 25.03
C ARG A 184 -30.26 -7.40 24.53
N TYR A 185 -30.23 -7.64 23.23
CA TYR A 185 -29.31 -8.57 22.61
C TYR A 185 -27.85 -8.14 22.79
N ILE A 186 -27.53 -6.87 22.55
CA ILE A 186 -26.19 -6.30 22.75
C ILE A 186 -25.78 -6.43 24.22
N GLU A 187 -26.64 -6.01 25.17
CA GLU A 187 -26.36 -6.11 26.60
C GLU A 187 -26.12 -7.56 27.08
N LYS A 188 -26.83 -8.53 26.50
CA LYS A 188 -26.61 -9.95 26.76
C LYS A 188 -25.29 -10.44 26.16
N ALA A 189 -25.04 -10.12 24.90
CA ALA A 189 -23.81 -10.48 24.19
C ALA A 189 -22.55 -9.92 24.86
N GLU A 190 -22.61 -8.72 25.44
CA GLU A 190 -21.48 -8.11 26.14
C GLU A 190 -21.05 -8.88 27.40
N LYS A 191 -21.99 -9.54 28.09
CA LYS A 191 -21.76 -10.27 29.35
C LYS A 191 -21.22 -11.68 29.15
N LEU A 192 -21.26 -12.20 27.93
CA LEU A 192 -20.84 -13.57 27.65
C LEU A 192 -19.32 -13.71 27.70
N PRO A 193 -18.82 -14.89 28.10
CA PRO A 193 -17.39 -15.15 28.10
C PRO A 193 -16.85 -15.03 26.67
N LYS A 194 -15.76 -14.30 26.54
CA LYS A 194 -15.02 -14.11 25.28
C LYS A 194 -13.61 -14.64 25.43
N LYS A 195 -13.02 -15.08 24.32
CA LYS A 195 -11.60 -15.44 24.22
C LYS A 195 -10.97 -14.76 23.03
N ILE A 196 -9.67 -14.53 23.13
CA ILE A 196 -8.87 -14.00 22.01
C ILE A 196 -8.81 -15.07 20.93
N ARG A 197 -9.05 -14.66 19.69
CA ARG A 197 -8.92 -15.51 18.50
C ARG A 197 -8.10 -14.78 17.44
N GLU A 198 -7.23 -15.53 16.77
CA GLU A 198 -6.51 -15.06 15.60
C GLU A 198 -7.34 -15.30 14.33
N TYR A 199 -7.35 -14.30 13.45
CA TYR A 199 -7.94 -14.34 12.13
C TYR A 199 -6.86 -14.07 11.11
N LYS A 200 -6.76 -14.95 10.11
CA LYS A 200 -5.80 -14.84 9.03
C LYS A 200 -6.52 -14.92 7.69
N VAL A 201 -6.28 -13.93 6.83
CA VAL A 201 -6.79 -13.90 5.46
C VAL A 201 -5.63 -13.66 4.50
N LYS A 202 -5.75 -14.22 3.30
CA LYS A 202 -4.86 -13.92 2.18
C LYS A 202 -5.56 -12.90 1.30
N PHE A 203 -4.79 -11.99 0.71
CA PHE A 203 -5.31 -11.02 -0.25
C PHE A 203 -4.52 -11.08 -1.56
N GLY A 204 -5.20 -10.65 -2.61
CA GLY A 204 -4.67 -10.47 -3.96
C GLY A 204 -5.32 -9.22 -4.52
N GLU A 205 -4.52 -8.22 -4.86
CA GLU A 205 -4.99 -6.88 -5.19
C GLU A 205 -4.23 -6.36 -6.42
N ARG A 206 -4.92 -5.56 -7.23
CA ARG A 206 -4.35 -4.84 -8.37
C ARG A 206 -4.40 -3.35 -8.10
N TYR A 207 -3.25 -2.72 -8.22
CA TYR A 207 -3.12 -1.27 -8.15
C TYR A 207 -2.69 -0.71 -9.51
N GLY A 208 -3.28 0.43 -9.86
CA GLY A 208 -2.85 1.26 -10.98
C GLY A 208 -2.43 2.63 -10.48
N PHE A 209 -1.19 3.05 -10.77
CA PHE A 209 -0.63 4.34 -10.34
C PHE A 209 -0.31 5.23 -11.53
N ASN A 210 -0.58 6.53 -11.40
CA ASN A 210 0.02 7.55 -12.26
C ASN A 210 1.08 8.30 -11.46
N LEU A 211 2.24 8.53 -12.06
CA LEU A 211 3.37 9.22 -11.46
C LEU A 211 3.80 10.42 -12.32
N THR A 212 4.44 11.39 -11.66
CA THR A 212 5.12 12.50 -12.33
C THR A 212 6.48 12.72 -11.68
N LYS A 213 7.48 13.10 -12.47
CA LYS A 213 8.79 13.49 -11.98
C LYS A 213 8.74 14.95 -11.49
N GLU A 214 9.11 15.16 -10.24
CA GLU A 214 9.06 16.44 -9.53
C GLU A 214 10.41 16.69 -8.86
N ASN A 215 11.11 17.75 -9.27
CA ASN A 215 12.44 18.07 -8.75
C ASN A 215 13.45 16.91 -8.84
N GLY A 216 13.30 16.07 -9.88
CA GLY A 216 14.15 14.90 -10.09
C GLY A 216 13.66 13.61 -9.42
N GLU A 217 12.59 13.66 -8.61
CA GLU A 217 12.03 12.50 -7.91
C GLU A 217 10.68 12.07 -8.52
N TRP A 218 10.45 10.76 -8.66
CA TRP A 218 9.13 10.25 -9.04
C TRP A 218 8.14 10.28 -7.87
N LYS A 219 6.95 10.86 -8.11
CA LYS A 219 5.87 10.96 -7.11
C LYS A 219 4.55 10.47 -7.67
N ILE A 220 3.75 9.79 -6.84
CA ILE A 220 2.43 9.28 -7.20
C ILE A 220 1.41 10.43 -7.16
N THR A 221 0.62 10.54 -8.22
CA THR A 221 -0.41 11.59 -8.41
C THR A 221 -1.83 11.06 -8.38
N SER A 222 -2.00 9.74 -8.54
CA SER A 222 -3.29 9.04 -8.38
C SER A 222 -3.07 7.53 -8.27
N GLU A 223 -4.08 6.86 -7.76
CA GLU A 223 -4.13 5.41 -7.54
C GLU A 223 -5.53 4.89 -7.90
N THR A 224 -5.57 3.65 -8.39
CA THR A 224 -6.78 2.85 -8.55
C THR A 224 -6.54 1.51 -7.87
N PHE A 225 -7.60 0.95 -7.29
CA PHE A 225 -7.55 -0.28 -6.50
C PHE A 225 -8.66 -1.23 -6.94
N ASN A 226 -8.33 -2.51 -7.09
CA ASN A 226 -9.29 -3.59 -7.29
C ASN A 226 -8.81 -4.88 -6.60
N PHE A 227 -9.72 -5.69 -6.09
CA PHE A 227 -9.42 -7.07 -5.73
C PHE A 227 -9.17 -7.91 -6.99
N LEU A 228 -8.23 -8.85 -6.90
CA LEU A 228 -8.06 -9.87 -7.92
C LEU A 228 -9.17 -10.93 -7.78
N PRO A 229 -9.57 -11.60 -8.88
CA PRO A 229 -10.60 -12.63 -8.83
C PRO A 229 -10.31 -13.72 -7.78
N GLY A 230 -11.29 -14.00 -6.92
CA GLY A 230 -11.19 -14.97 -5.83
C GLY A 230 -10.61 -14.42 -4.52
N TYR A 231 -10.35 -13.11 -4.44
CA TYR A 231 -9.89 -12.41 -3.24
C TYR A 231 -10.86 -11.30 -2.80
N GLU A 232 -12.06 -11.25 -3.38
CA GLU A 232 -13.13 -10.34 -2.96
C GLU A 232 -13.62 -10.66 -1.53
N PRO A 233 -14.09 -9.65 -0.76
CA PRO A 233 -14.59 -9.82 0.62
C PRO A 233 -15.87 -10.66 0.74
#